data_AF-A0A067C1T7-F1
#
_entry.id   AF-A0A067C1T7-F1
#
_cell.length_a   1.000
_cell.length_b   1.000
_cell.length_c   1.000
_cell.angle_alpha   90.00
_cell.angle_beta   90.00
_cell.angle_gamma   90.00
#
_symmetry.space_group_name_H-M   'P 1'
#
loop_
_entity.id
_entity.type
_entity.pdbx_description
1 polymer ?
#
loop_
_entity_poly.entity_id
_entity_poly.type
_entity_poly.pdbx_seq_one_letter_code
_entity_poly.pdbx_strand_id
1 'polypeptide(L)'
;MWTSIADVQPVILAFAGPLTQYLNGALDAELHLYDTNRERTVARIWADAFSMDWRGHLERLPPTMYSNVMAYVSTNCWSLIDRNQYCNKNFALPTYAGWTLDIELCDTDAAPMENVWLDVLAPFLDFPIALAHAAVIGGHLELLRYLIREKGIVVADFGYIHEYGRSGPAMDVAASYGHLEVLKLLHDRGAPLCTTAAMDKAAVNGHFHVVQWLQQHRTEGCSPNILDQVIMNGHKDIVLFLQKHYIATFSPAVFQAAATYNDVDLVQELHFVWHAPCTAAVMDTAAAHSSVAIVEFLHRNRTEGCTVRAMDSAAFRGAVDVVRFLHNNRDEGCTTLALDAAARCGHLPVVQFLTEHRTEGGTVHAMDRAAHRGFEAVVRYLHKHRDEGCTTRAVDWAAAAGHLSIVRFLLKHRSEGGTFRGIYWAAWHEHRDYPAIVALLLQHDTTKAHAAAAVERALRIGDRRTFDALLAAGCDGSIDVNVDAIDWRPPSRADVLHDDPATGEYGYADKDEDEEYFRFDMY
;
A
#
# COMPACT_ATOMS: atom_id res chain seq x y z
N MET A 1 27.71 -32.49 -4.48
CA MET A 1 28.18 -32.96 -3.17
C MET A 1 29.29 -32.03 -2.72
N TRP A 2 29.08 -31.28 -1.65
CA TRP A 2 30.10 -30.40 -1.08
C TRP A 2 30.88 -31.22 -0.06
N THR A 3 32.21 -31.11 -0.08
CA THR A 3 33.11 -32.04 0.63
C THR A 3 33.70 -31.47 1.91
N SER A 4 33.47 -30.19 2.24
CA SER A 4 33.90 -29.59 3.51
C SER A 4 33.02 -28.43 3.98
N ILE A 5 33.05 -28.15 5.28
CA ILE A 5 32.31 -27.05 5.96
C ILE A 5 32.70 -25.68 5.40
N ALA A 6 33.97 -25.49 5.02
CA ALA A 6 34.47 -24.24 4.47
C ALA A 6 33.81 -23.88 3.12
N ASP A 7 33.33 -24.88 2.38
CA ASP A 7 32.66 -24.70 1.09
C ASP A 7 31.18 -24.28 1.26
N VAL A 8 30.59 -24.52 2.45
CA VAL A 8 29.15 -24.33 2.72
C VAL A 8 28.87 -23.05 3.50
N GLN A 9 29.77 -22.68 4.40
CA GLN A 9 29.61 -21.57 5.35
C GLN A 9 29.29 -20.21 4.69
N PRO A 10 29.93 -19.78 3.58
CA PRO A 10 29.60 -18.50 2.93
C PRO A 10 28.19 -18.47 2.33
N VAL A 11 27.71 -19.63 1.85
CA VAL A 11 26.38 -19.76 1.24
C VAL A 11 25.30 -19.79 2.33
N ILE A 12 25.54 -20.46 3.45
CA ILE A 12 24.64 -20.47 4.62
C ILE A 12 24.48 -19.07 5.20
N LEU A 13 25.59 -18.35 5.40
CA LEU A 13 25.56 -17.01 5.98
C LEU A 13 24.89 -15.98 5.06
N ALA A 14 24.85 -16.20 3.74
CA ALA A 14 24.13 -15.32 2.82
C ALA A 14 22.60 -15.30 3.03
N PHE A 15 22.03 -16.34 3.65
CA PHE A 15 20.59 -16.49 3.90
C PHE A 15 20.19 -16.32 5.37
N ALA A 16 21.14 -16.10 6.29
CA ALA A 16 20.83 -15.92 7.71
C ALA A 16 20.29 -14.52 8.04
N GLY A 17 19.63 -14.35 9.19
CA GLY A 17 19.22 -13.03 9.70
C GLY A 17 20.41 -12.06 9.88
N PRO A 18 20.24 -10.74 9.68
CA PRO A 18 21.30 -9.73 9.73
C PRO A 18 22.21 -9.80 10.97
N LEU A 19 21.67 -10.08 12.16
CA LEU A 19 22.45 -10.25 13.39
C LEU A 19 23.40 -11.45 13.30
N THR A 20 22.89 -12.57 12.80
CA THR A 20 23.65 -13.81 12.64
C THR A 20 24.76 -13.64 11.61
N GLN A 21 24.48 -12.95 10.50
CA GLN A 21 25.52 -12.64 9.50
C GLN A 21 26.63 -11.76 10.10
N TYR A 22 26.25 -10.75 10.90
CA TYR A 22 27.19 -9.81 11.51
C TYR A 22 28.08 -10.46 12.58
N LEU A 23 27.50 -11.24 13.50
CA LEU A 23 28.26 -11.94 14.56
C LEU A 23 29.24 -12.99 14.01
N ASN A 24 29.01 -13.48 12.80
CA ASN A 24 29.86 -14.45 12.11
C ASN A 24 30.78 -13.81 11.04
N GLY A 25 30.85 -12.48 10.96
CA GLY A 25 31.75 -11.76 10.05
C GLY A 25 31.38 -11.85 8.56
N ALA A 26 30.16 -12.26 8.23
CA ALA A 26 29.65 -12.33 6.86
C ALA A 26 28.89 -11.06 6.42
N LEU A 27 28.48 -10.22 7.37
CA LEU A 27 27.90 -8.90 7.12
C LEU A 27 28.80 -7.86 7.76
N ASP A 28 29.39 -6.99 6.93
CA ASP A 28 30.28 -5.94 7.39
C ASP A 28 29.49 -4.67 7.77
N ALA A 29 29.80 -4.10 8.94
CA ALA A 29 29.24 -2.83 9.41
C ALA A 29 30.29 -1.70 9.52
N GLU A 30 31.53 -1.94 9.07
CA GLU A 30 32.67 -1.01 9.13
C GLU A 30 32.76 -0.05 7.91
N LEU A 31 31.63 0.43 7.39
CA LEU A 31 31.62 1.56 6.44
C LEU A 31 31.62 2.91 7.19
N HIS A 32 32.13 3.97 6.55
CA HIS A 32 32.23 5.31 7.16
C HIS A 32 30.91 5.79 7.79
N LEU A 33 31.01 6.56 8.89
CA LEU A 33 29.88 7.06 9.71
C LEU A 33 28.77 7.85 8.99
N TYR A 34 28.91 8.14 7.70
CA TYR A 34 27.98 8.94 6.90
C TYR A 34 27.38 8.20 5.69
N ASP A 35 27.53 6.88 5.62
CA ASP A 35 26.90 6.07 4.56
C ASP A 35 25.46 5.67 4.93
N THR A 36 24.49 6.08 4.13
CA THR A 36 23.06 5.74 4.30
C THR A 36 22.79 4.23 4.22
N ASN A 37 23.66 3.47 3.55
CA ASN A 37 23.58 2.01 3.53
C ASN A 37 24.01 1.38 4.85
N ARG A 38 24.93 2.02 5.60
CA ARG A 38 25.35 1.57 6.93
C ARG A 38 24.21 1.74 7.93
N GLU A 39 23.55 2.89 7.95
CA GLU A 39 22.44 3.12 8.90
C GLU A 39 21.31 2.11 8.72
N ARG A 40 20.95 1.76 7.47
CA ARG A 40 19.97 0.71 7.18
C ARG A 40 20.43 -0.67 7.62
N THR A 41 21.70 -1.01 7.39
CA THR A 41 22.27 -2.31 7.77
C THR A 41 22.35 -2.45 9.29
N VAL A 42 22.82 -1.42 9.99
CA VAL A 42 22.85 -1.34 11.45
C VAL A 42 21.44 -1.40 12.02
N ALA A 43 20.47 -0.66 11.45
CA ALA A 43 19.08 -0.72 11.89
C ALA A 43 18.47 -2.12 11.75
N ARG A 44 18.78 -2.84 10.66
CA ARG A 44 18.36 -4.23 10.45
C ARG A 44 18.98 -5.19 11.47
N ILE A 45 20.28 -5.04 11.78
CA ILE A 45 20.97 -5.84 12.81
C ILE A 45 20.35 -5.62 14.19
N TRP A 46 20.06 -4.36 14.54
CA TRP A 46 19.42 -4.02 15.82
C TRP A 46 17.96 -4.48 15.90
N ALA A 47 17.18 -4.32 14.82
CA ALA A 47 15.81 -4.82 14.76
C ALA A 47 15.75 -6.35 14.93
N ASP A 48 16.66 -7.06 14.26
CA ASP A 48 16.83 -8.52 14.35
C ASP A 48 17.23 -8.97 15.78
N ALA A 49 18.13 -8.23 16.43
CA ALA A 49 18.47 -8.46 17.84
C ALA A 49 17.27 -8.29 18.77
N PHE A 50 16.47 -7.23 18.60
CA PHE A 50 15.29 -6.96 19.41
C PHE A 50 14.15 -7.95 19.16
N SER A 51 13.90 -8.36 17.91
CA SER A 51 12.85 -9.35 17.60
C SER A 51 13.14 -10.72 18.20
N MET A 52 14.42 -11.07 18.38
CA MET A 52 14.85 -12.34 18.96
C MET A 52 15.00 -12.34 20.51
N ASP A 53 14.71 -11.22 21.20
CA ASP A 53 15.06 -11.02 22.62
C ASP A 53 16.52 -11.44 22.90
N TRP A 54 17.44 -11.05 22.01
CA TRP A 54 18.81 -11.55 22.02
C TRP A 54 19.55 -11.13 23.29
N ARG A 55 19.87 -12.10 24.15
CA ARG A 55 20.54 -11.91 25.46
C ARG A 55 22.05 -11.67 25.39
N GLY A 56 22.58 -11.30 24.23
CA GLY A 56 24.00 -10.97 24.06
C GLY A 56 24.36 -9.60 24.64
N HIS A 57 25.65 -9.34 24.86
CA HIS A 57 26.10 -8.02 25.27
C HIS A 57 25.91 -7.01 24.13
N LEU A 58 25.20 -5.90 24.40
CA LEU A 58 24.96 -4.83 23.41
C LEU A 58 26.25 -4.25 22.80
N GLU A 59 27.37 -4.33 23.52
CA GLU A 59 28.70 -3.94 23.06
C GLU A 59 29.20 -4.77 21.86
N ARG A 60 28.61 -5.94 21.61
CA ARG A 60 28.92 -6.79 20.44
C ARG A 60 28.12 -6.40 19.20
N LEU A 61 27.16 -5.48 19.28
CA LEU A 61 26.41 -4.96 18.13
C LEU A 61 27.14 -3.77 17.50
N PRO A 62 26.84 -3.44 16.23
CA PRO A 62 27.49 -2.31 15.59
C PRO A 62 27.09 -1.00 16.28
N PRO A 63 28.06 -0.10 16.52
CA PRO A 63 27.81 1.16 17.21
C PRO A 63 26.87 2.05 16.39
N THR A 64 25.83 2.56 17.04
CA THR A 64 24.79 3.43 16.48
C THR A 64 24.60 4.66 17.38
N MET A 65 23.97 5.73 16.87
CA MET A 65 23.61 6.86 17.74
C MET A 65 22.63 6.39 18.82
N TYR A 66 23.00 6.59 20.07
CA TYR A 66 22.26 6.14 21.25
C TYR A 66 20.78 6.59 21.27
N SER A 67 20.46 7.71 20.61
CA SER A 67 19.10 8.24 20.42
C SER A 67 18.20 7.33 19.57
N ASN A 68 18.75 6.62 18.58
CA ASN A 68 17.99 5.78 17.66
C ASN A 68 17.57 4.46 18.32
N VAL A 69 18.42 3.91 19.17
CA VAL A 69 18.12 2.73 19.99
C VAL A 69 17.01 3.04 20.99
N MET A 70 17.07 4.19 21.66
CA MET A 70 16.03 4.61 22.61
C MET A 70 14.69 4.90 21.93
N ALA A 71 14.69 5.50 20.74
CA ALA A 71 13.48 5.71 19.95
C ALA A 71 12.82 4.37 19.56
N TYR A 72 13.61 3.38 19.14
CA TYR A 72 13.14 2.02 18.80
C TYR A 72 12.66 1.21 20.02
N VAL A 73 13.37 1.30 21.15
CA VAL A 73 13.03 0.65 22.43
C VAL A 73 11.74 1.22 23.03
N SER A 74 11.51 2.53 22.88
CA SER A 74 10.33 3.22 23.42
C SER A 74 9.02 2.96 22.65
N THR A 75 9.11 2.60 21.37
CA THR A 75 7.94 2.37 20.49
C THR A 75 7.43 0.93 20.51
N ASN A 76 8.26 -0.06 20.87
CA ASN A 76 7.94 -1.48 20.72
C ASN A 76 7.91 -2.30 22.03
N CYS A 77 7.51 -1.72 23.16
CA CYS A 77 7.32 -2.44 24.44
C CYS A 77 8.60 -2.99 25.12
N TRP A 78 9.77 -2.36 25.01
CA TRP A 78 11.03 -2.82 25.66
C TRP A 78 11.52 -1.86 26.78
N SER A 79 12.24 -2.41 27.78
CA SER A 79 12.89 -1.71 28.91
C SER A 79 14.34 -2.15 29.06
N LEU A 80 15.25 -1.20 29.30
CA LEU A 80 16.64 -1.52 29.66
C LEU A 80 16.69 -2.09 31.09
N ILE A 81 17.40 -3.20 31.26
CA ILE A 81 17.69 -3.79 32.58
C ILE A 81 18.92 -3.11 33.16
N ASP A 82 19.95 -2.90 32.32
CA ASP A 82 21.18 -2.19 32.66
C ASP A 82 21.79 -1.49 31.42
N ARG A 83 23.05 -1.03 31.50
CA ARG A 83 23.73 -0.35 30.38
C ARG A 83 23.97 -1.26 29.16
N ASN A 84 23.98 -2.58 29.36
CA ASN A 84 24.41 -3.59 28.40
C ASN A 84 23.34 -4.66 28.11
N GLN A 85 22.14 -4.55 28.68
CA GLN A 85 21.04 -5.52 28.57
C GLN A 85 19.66 -4.87 28.55
N TYR A 86 18.70 -5.49 27.86
CA TYR A 86 17.30 -5.08 27.79
C TYR A 86 16.36 -6.28 27.98
N CYS A 87 15.09 -6.02 28.30
CA CYS A 87 14.00 -6.99 28.32
C CYS A 87 12.71 -6.36 27.80
N ASN A 88 11.80 -7.19 27.33
CA ASN A 88 10.46 -6.74 26.96
C ASN A 88 9.63 -6.43 28.22
N LYS A 89 8.96 -5.27 28.24
CA LYS A 89 8.11 -4.80 29.35
C LYS A 89 6.88 -5.68 29.56
N ASN A 90 6.46 -6.43 28.55
CA ASN A 90 5.38 -7.40 28.69
C ASN A 90 5.79 -8.63 29.51
N PHE A 91 7.07 -8.74 29.91
CA PHE A 91 7.66 -9.93 30.54
C PHE A 91 8.38 -9.69 31.89
N ALA A 92 8.09 -8.60 32.63
CA ALA A 92 8.62 -8.38 34.00
C ALA A 92 7.44 -8.08 34.97
N LEU A 93 7.15 -8.78 36.08
CA LEU A 93 7.95 -9.47 37.12
C LEU A 93 7.11 -10.61 37.79
N PRO A 94 7.72 -11.50 38.61
CA PRO A 94 7.19 -12.81 38.94
C PRO A 94 6.22 -12.81 40.12
N THR A 95 5.16 -13.62 40.07
CA THR A 95 4.96 -14.73 41.02
C THR A 95 3.76 -15.63 40.69
N TYR A 96 4.05 -16.93 40.68
CA TYR A 96 3.17 -18.10 40.83
C TYR A 96 2.31 -18.60 39.65
N ALA A 97 2.78 -19.76 39.15
CA ALA A 97 2.07 -20.87 38.55
C ALA A 97 1.71 -20.79 37.05
N GLY A 98 2.54 -21.44 36.24
CA GLY A 98 2.00 -22.48 35.35
C GLY A 98 2.05 -22.27 33.84
N TRP A 99 2.82 -21.33 33.30
CA TRP A 99 2.95 -21.20 31.85
C TRP A 99 4.42 -21.11 31.43
N THR A 100 4.88 -22.16 30.78
CA THR A 100 6.15 -22.22 30.05
C THR A 100 6.07 -21.27 28.86
N LEU A 101 7.01 -20.32 28.82
CA LEU A 101 7.16 -19.32 27.79
C LEU A 101 7.66 -19.99 26.50
N ASP A 102 6.79 -20.13 25.51
CA ASP A 102 7.16 -20.62 24.18
C ASP A 102 7.99 -19.57 23.45
N ILE A 103 9.16 -19.99 22.97
CA ILE A 103 10.11 -19.17 22.22
C ILE A 103 9.53 -18.92 20.82
N GLU A 104 9.35 -17.65 20.45
CA GLU A 104 9.04 -17.25 19.08
C GLU A 104 10.30 -17.40 18.20
N LEU A 105 10.31 -18.44 17.38
CA LEU A 105 11.30 -18.68 16.34
C LEU A 105 10.91 -17.91 15.08
N CYS A 106 11.29 -16.65 15.02
CA CYS A 106 11.42 -15.98 13.74
C CYS A 106 12.86 -16.22 13.25
N ASP A 107 12.97 -16.77 12.04
CA ASP A 107 14.18 -16.80 11.19
C ASP A 107 15.10 -18.04 11.32
N THR A 108 14.52 -19.23 11.28
CA THR A 108 15.20 -20.44 10.73
C THR A 108 14.59 -20.82 9.38
N ASP A 109 14.57 -19.88 8.44
CA ASP A 109 14.02 -20.16 7.11
C ASP A 109 14.97 -21.08 6.31
N ALA A 110 14.53 -22.32 6.18
CA ALA A 110 14.77 -23.25 5.08
C ALA A 110 16.24 -23.50 4.66
N ALA A 111 17.02 -24.17 5.50
CA ALA A 111 18.17 -24.94 5.02
C ALA A 111 17.76 -26.39 4.74
N PRO A 112 18.11 -27.02 3.59
CA PRO A 112 17.97 -28.46 3.42
C PRO A 112 18.93 -29.19 4.39
N MET A 113 18.43 -29.49 5.60
CA MET A 113 19.13 -30.28 6.61
C MET A 113 19.10 -31.77 6.30
N GLU A 114 19.40 -32.16 5.05
CA GLU A 114 19.57 -33.58 4.76
C GLU A 114 20.88 -34.11 5.39
N ASN A 115 21.81 -33.23 5.83
CA ASN A 115 23.14 -33.65 6.32
C ASN A 115 23.83 -32.75 7.41
N VAL A 116 23.12 -31.94 8.22
CA VAL A 116 23.81 -31.06 9.21
C VAL A 116 23.72 -31.60 10.65
N TRP A 117 24.89 -31.66 11.30
CA TRP A 117 25.19 -32.42 12.51
C TRP A 117 24.67 -31.75 13.80
N LEU A 118 24.26 -32.59 14.76
CA LEU A 118 23.73 -32.23 16.09
C LEU A 118 24.60 -31.21 16.86
N ASP A 119 25.88 -31.12 16.52
CA ASP A 119 26.89 -30.28 17.16
C ASP A 119 26.61 -28.78 16.98
N VAL A 120 26.07 -28.37 15.82
CA VAL A 120 25.70 -26.98 15.51
C VAL A 120 24.39 -26.60 16.20
N LEU A 121 23.48 -27.57 16.34
CA LEU A 121 22.19 -27.40 17.02
C LEU A 121 22.28 -27.61 18.53
N ALA A 122 23.42 -28.07 19.05
CA ALA A 122 23.60 -28.44 20.46
C ALA A 122 23.14 -27.38 21.46
N PRO A 123 23.39 -26.06 21.24
CA PRO A 123 22.88 -25.02 22.14
C PRO A 123 21.36 -24.83 22.11
N PHE A 124 20.70 -25.22 21.02
CA PHE A 124 19.25 -25.08 20.80
C PHE A 124 18.46 -26.32 21.19
N LEU A 125 19.13 -27.45 21.47
CA LEU A 125 18.53 -28.70 21.94
C LEU A 125 17.93 -28.58 23.36
N ASP A 126 18.18 -27.48 24.07
CA ASP A 126 17.57 -27.14 25.35
C ASP A 126 16.15 -26.55 25.18
N PHE A 127 15.76 -26.19 23.96
CA PHE A 127 14.44 -25.63 23.61
C PHE A 127 13.70 -26.52 22.60
N PRO A 128 13.30 -27.73 23.01
CA PRO A 128 12.87 -28.78 22.09
C PRO A 128 11.58 -28.43 21.33
N ILE A 129 10.59 -27.80 21.97
CA ILE A 129 9.30 -27.44 21.34
C ILE A 129 9.50 -26.40 20.24
N ALA A 130 10.27 -25.36 20.53
CA ALA A 130 10.61 -24.32 19.57
C ALA A 130 11.30 -24.97 18.36
N LEU A 131 12.38 -25.73 18.58
CA LEU A 131 13.11 -26.39 17.49
C LEU A 131 12.22 -27.35 16.69
N ALA A 132 11.20 -27.93 17.32
CA ALA A 132 10.20 -28.74 16.64
C ALA A 132 9.22 -27.91 15.79
N HIS A 133 8.80 -26.72 16.23
CA HIS A 133 8.05 -25.78 15.39
C HIS A 133 8.84 -25.35 14.16
N ALA A 134 10.13 -25.02 14.32
CA ALA A 134 11.03 -24.75 13.18
C ALA A 134 11.15 -25.96 12.26
N ALA A 135 11.28 -27.17 12.81
CA ALA A 135 11.31 -28.39 12.01
C ALA A 135 10.00 -28.60 11.22
N VAL A 136 8.85 -28.17 11.76
CA VAL A 136 7.57 -28.21 11.06
C VAL A 136 7.51 -27.18 9.94
N ILE A 137 7.90 -25.92 10.19
CA ILE A 137 7.93 -24.84 9.18
C ILE A 137 8.90 -25.19 8.04
N GLY A 138 10.12 -25.64 8.38
CA GLY A 138 11.18 -25.97 7.43
C GLY A 138 11.05 -27.34 6.77
N GLY A 139 10.09 -28.18 7.18
CA GLY A 139 9.87 -29.51 6.59
C GLY A 139 10.92 -30.55 7.01
N HIS A 140 11.59 -30.35 8.14
CA HIS A 140 12.72 -31.18 8.60
C HIS A 140 12.23 -32.43 9.34
N LEU A 141 11.78 -33.42 8.57
CA LEU A 141 11.22 -34.66 9.09
C LEU A 141 12.13 -35.39 10.09
N GLU A 142 13.40 -35.57 9.76
CA GLU A 142 14.32 -36.35 10.60
C GLU A 142 14.70 -35.61 11.89
N LEU A 143 14.81 -34.28 11.84
CA LEU A 143 14.98 -33.46 13.04
C LEU A 143 13.75 -33.58 13.96
N LEU A 144 12.54 -33.47 13.39
CA LEU A 144 11.32 -33.64 14.16
C LEU A 144 11.21 -35.05 14.77
N ARG A 145 11.59 -36.10 14.03
CA ARG A 145 11.65 -37.48 14.54
C ARG A 145 12.65 -37.61 15.69
N TYR A 146 13.84 -37.03 15.55
CA TYR A 146 14.87 -37.02 16.59
C TYR A 146 14.35 -36.34 17.85
N LEU A 147 13.76 -35.16 17.72
CA LEU A 147 13.23 -34.41 18.86
C LEU A 147 12.09 -35.15 19.57
N ILE A 148 11.18 -35.79 18.83
CA ILE A 148 10.12 -36.61 19.42
C ILE A 148 10.71 -37.84 20.16
N ARG A 149 11.71 -38.51 19.58
CA ARG A 149 12.28 -39.75 20.16
C ARG A 149 13.22 -39.48 21.33
N GLU A 150 14.19 -38.58 21.15
CA GLU A 150 15.32 -38.39 22.05
C GLU A 150 15.10 -37.25 23.06
N LYS A 151 14.25 -36.26 22.73
CA LYS A 151 13.89 -35.16 23.63
C LYS A 151 12.50 -35.32 24.25
N GLY A 152 11.78 -36.39 23.92
CA GLY A 152 10.50 -36.74 24.54
C GLY A 152 9.37 -35.75 24.25
N ILE A 153 9.43 -35.04 23.12
CA ILE A 153 8.38 -34.10 22.72
C ILE A 153 7.07 -34.85 22.47
N VAL A 154 6.01 -34.41 23.12
CA VAL A 154 4.65 -34.92 22.91
C VAL A 154 3.96 -34.05 21.86
N VAL A 155 3.75 -34.59 20.67
CA VAL A 155 3.10 -33.88 19.55
C VAL A 155 1.66 -33.48 19.87
N ALA A 156 0.99 -34.20 20.78
CA ALA A 156 -0.35 -33.86 21.24
C ALA A 156 -0.40 -32.51 21.98
N ASP A 157 0.73 -32.04 22.52
CA ASP A 157 0.85 -30.76 23.21
C ASP A 157 1.30 -29.63 22.27
N PHE A 158 1.42 -29.89 20.95
CA PHE A 158 1.66 -28.83 19.98
C PHE A 158 0.45 -27.90 19.95
N GLY A 159 0.66 -26.69 20.47
CA GLY A 159 -0.29 -25.60 20.39
C GLY A 159 -0.27 -24.97 18.99
N TYR A 160 -0.26 -23.64 18.98
CA TYR A 160 -0.19 -22.87 17.75
C TYR A 160 1.25 -22.49 17.45
N ILE A 161 1.64 -22.60 16.19
CA ILE A 161 2.87 -22.04 15.65
C ILE A 161 2.57 -20.60 15.24
N HIS A 162 3.36 -19.66 15.75
CA HIS A 162 3.25 -18.23 15.48
C HIS A 162 4.32 -17.82 14.47
N GLU A 163 3.92 -17.19 13.35
CA GLU A 163 4.80 -16.82 12.25
C GLU A 163 4.31 -15.50 11.60
N TYR A 164 5.14 -14.44 11.57
CA TYR A 164 4.85 -13.16 10.90
C TYR A 164 3.43 -12.61 11.12
N GLY A 165 2.95 -12.63 12.37
CA GLY A 165 1.59 -12.16 12.73
C GLY A 165 0.45 -13.12 12.36
N ARG A 166 0.77 -14.33 11.89
CA ARG A 166 -0.16 -15.45 11.70
C ARG A 166 0.07 -16.50 12.78
N SER A 167 -0.99 -17.17 13.19
CA SER A 167 -0.96 -18.23 14.19
C SER A 167 -1.79 -19.39 13.66
N GLY A 168 -1.21 -20.59 13.61
CA GLY A 168 -1.89 -21.77 13.09
C GLY A 168 -1.43 -23.07 13.75
N PRO A 169 -2.29 -24.10 13.78
CA PRO A 169 -1.88 -25.44 14.19
C PRO A 169 -0.70 -25.97 13.37
N ALA A 170 0.12 -26.82 13.99
CA ALA A 170 1.29 -27.41 13.32
C ALA A 170 0.93 -28.17 12.02
N MET A 171 -0.22 -28.85 11.97
CA MET A 171 -0.68 -29.52 10.74
C MET A 171 -1.03 -28.53 9.63
N ASP A 172 -1.63 -27.38 9.96
CA ASP A 172 -2.00 -26.34 8.99
C ASP A 172 -0.74 -25.68 8.42
N VAL A 173 0.27 -25.45 9.26
CA VAL A 173 1.58 -24.91 8.85
C VAL A 173 2.30 -25.91 7.93
N ALA A 174 2.40 -27.18 8.33
CA ALA A 174 3.00 -28.21 7.49
C ALA A 174 2.30 -28.33 6.13
N ALA A 175 0.96 -28.19 6.11
CA ALA A 175 0.17 -28.22 4.89
C ALA A 175 0.44 -27.00 4.00
N SER A 176 0.51 -25.80 4.60
CA SER A 176 0.79 -24.54 3.91
C SER A 176 2.13 -24.57 3.17
N TYR A 177 3.14 -25.24 3.74
CA TYR A 177 4.46 -25.35 3.11
C TYR A 177 4.67 -26.62 2.27
N GLY A 178 3.66 -27.49 2.19
CA GLY A 178 3.72 -28.68 1.32
C GLY A 178 4.49 -29.86 1.90
N HIS A 179 4.79 -29.83 3.20
CA HIS A 179 5.61 -30.83 3.90
C HIS A 179 4.80 -32.07 4.26
N LEU A 180 4.40 -32.85 3.25
CA LEU A 180 3.52 -34.00 3.40
C LEU A 180 4.01 -35.03 4.44
N GLU A 181 5.30 -35.33 4.46
CA GLU A 181 5.83 -36.34 5.38
C GLU A 181 5.85 -35.84 6.84
N VAL A 182 6.10 -34.55 7.04
CA VAL A 182 5.96 -33.91 8.36
C VAL A 182 4.49 -33.93 8.79
N LEU A 183 3.58 -33.58 7.88
CA LEU A 183 2.14 -33.60 8.13
C LEU A 183 1.62 -34.99 8.52
N LYS A 184 2.05 -36.04 7.81
CA LYS A 184 1.77 -37.45 8.17
C LYS A 184 2.29 -37.80 9.55
N LEU A 185 3.54 -37.41 9.86
CA LEU A 185 4.13 -37.66 11.17
C LEU A 185 3.34 -36.96 12.28
N LEU A 186 2.93 -35.71 12.08
CA LEU A 186 2.12 -34.96 13.04
C LEU A 186 0.76 -35.65 13.26
N HIS A 187 0.10 -36.07 12.19
CA HIS A 187 -1.16 -36.81 12.25
C HIS A 187 -1.04 -38.14 12.99
N ASP A 188 -0.06 -38.98 12.64
CA ASP A 188 0.16 -40.30 13.24
C ASP A 188 0.50 -40.22 14.73
N ARG A 189 1.05 -39.09 15.17
CA ARG A 189 1.40 -38.82 16.58
C ARG A 189 0.32 -38.07 17.34
N GLY A 190 -0.86 -37.93 16.75
CA GLY A 190 -2.04 -37.38 17.41
C GLY A 190 -1.98 -35.87 17.62
N ALA A 191 -1.40 -35.12 16.67
CA ALA A 191 -1.54 -33.66 16.67
C ALA A 191 -3.03 -33.28 16.77
N PRO A 192 -3.42 -32.45 17.76
CA PRO A 192 -4.82 -32.32 18.16
C PRO A 192 -5.63 -31.44 17.21
N LEU A 193 -4.96 -30.56 16.48
CA LEU A 193 -5.58 -29.47 15.72
C LEU A 193 -5.17 -29.53 14.26
N CYS A 194 -6.18 -29.59 13.39
CA CYS A 194 -6.11 -29.37 11.96
C CYS A 194 -7.40 -28.64 11.59
N THR A 195 -7.30 -27.59 10.79
CA THR A 195 -8.47 -26.80 10.37
C THR A 195 -8.65 -26.85 8.86
N THR A 196 -9.71 -26.19 8.36
CA THR A 196 -9.89 -25.97 6.92
C THR A 196 -8.71 -25.22 6.30
N ALA A 197 -7.96 -24.44 7.09
CA ALA A 197 -6.77 -23.73 6.63
C ALA A 197 -5.67 -24.68 6.11
N ALA A 198 -5.57 -25.91 6.62
CA ALA A 198 -4.63 -26.89 6.08
C ALA A 198 -4.91 -27.18 4.60
N MET A 199 -6.16 -27.51 4.28
CA MET A 199 -6.58 -27.79 2.90
C MET A 199 -6.50 -26.54 2.04
N ASP A 200 -6.99 -25.42 2.55
CA ASP A 200 -7.03 -24.15 1.82
C ASP A 200 -5.63 -23.66 1.45
N LYS A 201 -4.69 -23.64 2.41
CA LYS A 201 -3.31 -23.17 2.16
C LYS A 201 -2.53 -24.14 1.29
N ALA A 202 -2.68 -25.45 1.48
CA ALA A 202 -2.09 -26.44 0.59
C ALA A 202 -2.59 -26.28 -0.86
N ALA A 203 -3.89 -26.03 -1.05
CA ALA A 203 -4.48 -25.81 -2.35
C ALA A 203 -3.99 -24.50 -3.01
N VAL A 204 -3.98 -23.40 -2.24
CA VAL A 204 -3.54 -22.08 -2.74
C VAL A 204 -2.07 -22.07 -3.11
N ASN A 205 -1.22 -22.84 -2.41
CA ASN A 205 0.22 -22.92 -2.69
C ASN A 205 0.59 -24.06 -3.66
N GLY A 206 -0.38 -24.78 -4.22
CA GLY A 206 -0.13 -25.78 -5.27
C GLY A 206 0.36 -27.12 -4.76
N HIS A 207 0.22 -27.42 -3.47
CA HIS A 207 0.67 -28.66 -2.85
C HIS A 207 -0.37 -29.77 -3.04
N PHE A 208 -0.57 -30.21 -4.29
CA PHE A 208 -1.63 -31.15 -4.63
C PHE A 208 -1.52 -32.50 -3.91
N HIS A 209 -0.31 -33.00 -3.69
CA HIS A 209 -0.05 -34.21 -2.91
C HIS A 209 -0.53 -34.11 -1.46
N VAL A 210 -0.45 -32.92 -0.86
CA VAL A 210 -1.01 -32.64 0.48
C VAL A 210 -2.53 -32.59 0.43
N VAL A 211 -3.11 -31.91 -0.55
CA VAL A 211 -4.57 -31.82 -0.75
C VAL A 211 -5.20 -33.22 -0.88
N GLN A 212 -4.59 -34.09 -1.69
CA GLN A 212 -5.06 -35.48 -1.85
C GLN A 212 -4.99 -36.27 -0.54
N TRP A 213 -3.91 -36.10 0.21
CA TRP A 213 -3.74 -36.81 1.48
C TRP A 213 -4.76 -36.32 2.52
N LEU A 214 -4.93 -34.99 2.65
CA LEU A 214 -5.91 -34.39 3.56
C LEU A 214 -7.33 -34.86 3.22
N GLN A 215 -7.69 -34.93 1.93
CA GLN A 215 -9.02 -35.39 1.52
C GLN A 215 -9.31 -36.84 1.96
N GLN A 216 -8.30 -37.71 1.99
CA GLN A 216 -8.45 -39.12 2.34
C GLN A 216 -8.45 -39.39 3.85
N HIS A 217 -7.78 -38.54 4.64
CA HIS A 217 -7.49 -38.81 6.06
C HIS A 217 -8.14 -37.80 7.02
N ARG A 218 -8.70 -36.70 6.51
CA ARG A 218 -9.31 -35.60 7.29
C ARG A 218 -10.72 -35.29 6.78
N THR A 219 -11.54 -34.68 7.64
CA THR A 219 -12.97 -34.41 7.38
C THR A 219 -13.31 -32.92 7.36
N GLU A 220 -12.35 -32.05 7.69
CA GLU A 220 -12.51 -30.61 7.80
C GLU A 220 -12.90 -29.97 6.45
N GLY A 221 -12.37 -30.50 5.35
CA GLY A 221 -12.66 -30.01 4.00
C GLY A 221 -11.98 -28.68 3.68
N CYS A 222 -12.56 -27.95 2.72
CA CYS A 222 -12.06 -26.65 2.25
C CYS A 222 -13.13 -25.56 2.39
N SER A 223 -12.69 -24.30 2.34
CA SER A 223 -13.59 -23.16 2.30
C SER A 223 -14.39 -23.09 0.98
N PRO A 224 -15.65 -22.59 0.98
CA PRO A 224 -16.51 -22.59 -0.21
C PRO A 224 -15.98 -21.79 -1.42
N ASN A 225 -15.25 -20.70 -1.16
CA ASN A 225 -14.72 -19.76 -2.16
C ASN A 225 -13.21 -19.93 -2.43
N ILE A 226 -12.64 -21.09 -2.04
CA ILE A 226 -11.21 -21.34 -2.19
C ILE A 226 -10.76 -21.36 -3.66
N LEU A 227 -11.65 -21.72 -4.58
CA LEU A 227 -11.33 -21.88 -6.01
C LEU A 227 -10.79 -20.60 -6.63
N ASP A 228 -11.25 -19.43 -6.18
CA ASP A 228 -10.80 -18.13 -6.68
C ASP A 228 -9.29 -17.97 -6.49
N GLN A 229 -8.77 -18.24 -5.28
CA GLN A 229 -7.34 -18.11 -5.00
C GLN A 229 -6.53 -19.20 -5.70
N VAL A 230 -7.06 -20.42 -5.76
CA VAL A 230 -6.39 -21.58 -6.39
C VAL A 230 -6.22 -21.36 -7.90
N ILE A 231 -7.25 -20.83 -8.58
CA ILE A 231 -7.16 -20.55 -10.02
C ILE A 231 -6.26 -19.34 -10.31
N MET A 232 -6.31 -18.30 -9.48
CA MET A 232 -5.46 -17.11 -9.62
C MET A 232 -3.97 -17.46 -9.46
N ASN A 233 -3.64 -18.48 -8.65
CA ASN A 233 -2.28 -19.01 -8.52
C ASN A 233 -1.92 -20.08 -9.57
N GLY A 234 -2.84 -20.37 -10.51
CA GLY A 234 -2.59 -21.25 -11.65
C GLY A 234 -2.75 -22.76 -11.37
N HIS A 235 -3.27 -23.16 -10.21
CA HIS A 235 -3.36 -24.56 -9.79
C HIS A 235 -4.64 -25.25 -10.30
N LYS A 236 -4.76 -25.37 -11.62
CA LYS A 236 -5.98 -25.86 -12.33
C LYS A 236 -6.36 -27.31 -11.99
N ASP A 237 -5.37 -28.17 -11.76
CA ASP A 237 -5.54 -29.56 -11.35
C ASP A 237 -6.21 -29.67 -9.98
N ILE A 238 -5.81 -28.80 -9.05
CA ILE A 238 -6.41 -28.70 -7.71
C ILE A 238 -7.85 -28.18 -7.82
N VAL A 239 -8.14 -27.20 -8.69
CA VAL A 239 -9.51 -26.72 -8.92
C VAL A 239 -10.43 -27.88 -9.34
N LEU A 240 -10.02 -28.68 -10.34
CA LEU A 240 -10.80 -29.83 -10.82
C LEU A 240 -11.01 -30.87 -9.72
N PHE A 241 -9.97 -31.12 -8.91
CA PHE A 241 -10.08 -32.02 -7.77
C PHE A 241 -11.08 -31.51 -6.73
N LEU A 242 -10.99 -30.25 -6.35
CA LEU A 242 -11.86 -29.66 -5.33
C LEU A 242 -13.32 -29.61 -5.79
N GLN A 243 -13.61 -29.25 -7.05
CA GLN A 243 -14.97 -29.26 -7.61
C GLN A 243 -15.60 -30.66 -7.64
N LYS A 244 -14.78 -31.70 -7.80
CA LYS A 244 -15.26 -33.10 -7.84
C LYS A 244 -15.61 -33.63 -6.45
N HIS A 245 -14.86 -33.21 -5.42
CA HIS A 245 -14.95 -33.78 -4.07
C HIS A 245 -15.69 -32.88 -3.07
N TYR A 246 -15.87 -31.59 -3.37
CA TYR A 246 -16.47 -30.59 -2.49
C TYR A 246 -17.44 -29.68 -3.26
N ILE A 247 -18.37 -29.03 -2.54
CA ILE A 247 -19.27 -28.00 -3.09
C ILE A 247 -18.54 -26.64 -3.13
N ALA A 248 -17.35 -26.62 -3.70
CA ALA A 248 -16.57 -25.40 -3.88
C ALA A 248 -16.99 -24.72 -5.20
N THR A 249 -17.25 -23.41 -5.18
CA THR A 249 -17.68 -22.67 -6.38
C THR A 249 -16.87 -21.41 -6.55
N PHE A 250 -16.73 -20.96 -7.80
CA PHE A 250 -16.15 -19.66 -8.08
C PHE A 250 -17.08 -18.55 -7.58
N SER A 251 -16.50 -17.52 -6.95
CA SER A 251 -17.24 -16.29 -6.67
C SER A 251 -17.16 -15.34 -7.86
N PRO A 252 -18.09 -14.37 -8.00
CA PRO A 252 -17.98 -13.36 -9.04
C PRO A 252 -16.69 -12.50 -8.95
N ALA A 253 -16.04 -12.47 -7.79
CA ALA A 253 -14.80 -11.72 -7.59
C ALA A 253 -13.62 -12.28 -8.39
N VAL A 254 -13.65 -13.55 -8.80
CA VAL A 254 -12.54 -14.14 -9.59
C VAL A 254 -12.38 -13.48 -10.95
N PHE A 255 -13.50 -13.16 -11.63
CA PHE A 255 -13.49 -12.43 -12.89
C PHE A 255 -12.98 -11.01 -12.69
N GLN A 256 -13.41 -10.36 -11.61
CA GLN A 256 -12.98 -9.01 -11.30
C GLN A 256 -11.48 -8.97 -11.01
N ALA A 257 -10.96 -9.92 -10.24
CA ALA A 257 -9.53 -10.05 -9.96
C ALA A 257 -8.72 -10.27 -11.25
N ALA A 258 -9.15 -11.18 -12.12
CA ALA A 258 -8.51 -11.40 -13.42
C ALA A 258 -8.51 -10.12 -14.28
N ALA A 259 -9.60 -9.34 -14.25
CA ALA A 259 -9.67 -8.05 -14.94
C ALA A 259 -8.74 -6.99 -14.34
N THR A 260 -8.62 -6.90 -13.01
CA THR A 260 -7.68 -6.01 -12.31
C THR A 260 -6.23 -6.28 -12.72
N TYR A 261 -5.83 -7.54 -12.78
CA TYR A 261 -4.48 -7.92 -13.22
C TYR A 261 -4.29 -7.87 -14.75
N ASN A 262 -5.32 -7.47 -15.50
CA ASN A 262 -5.35 -7.46 -16.96
C ASN A 262 -4.99 -8.83 -17.58
N ASP A 263 -5.41 -9.92 -16.93
CA ASP A 263 -5.18 -11.29 -17.38
C ASP A 263 -6.29 -11.72 -18.35
N VAL A 264 -6.10 -11.37 -19.63
CA VAL A 264 -7.05 -11.67 -20.71
C VAL A 264 -7.26 -13.17 -20.86
N ASP A 265 -6.19 -13.96 -20.75
CA ASP A 265 -6.25 -15.42 -20.92
C ASP A 265 -7.06 -16.05 -19.80
N LEU A 266 -6.84 -15.65 -18.55
CA LEU A 266 -7.62 -16.12 -17.42
C LEU A 266 -9.08 -15.69 -17.53
N VAL A 267 -9.39 -14.47 -17.97
CA VAL A 267 -10.78 -14.04 -18.22
C VAL A 267 -11.46 -14.93 -19.27
N GLN A 268 -10.76 -15.28 -20.34
CA GLN A 268 -11.28 -16.19 -21.37
C GLN A 268 -11.49 -17.60 -20.82
N GLU A 269 -10.54 -18.12 -20.06
CA GLU A 269 -10.66 -19.43 -19.41
C GLU A 269 -11.83 -19.46 -18.40
N LEU A 270 -11.96 -18.43 -17.56
CA LEU A 270 -13.05 -18.31 -16.59
C LEU A 270 -14.42 -18.34 -17.27
N HIS A 271 -14.51 -17.85 -18.50
CA HIS A 271 -15.73 -17.90 -19.30
C HIS A 271 -15.93 -19.27 -19.97
N PHE A 272 -14.98 -19.69 -20.81
CA PHE A 272 -15.15 -20.85 -21.69
C PHE A 272 -14.96 -22.20 -20.99
N VAL A 273 -14.08 -22.27 -19.98
CA VAL A 273 -13.74 -23.53 -19.31
C VAL A 273 -14.48 -23.64 -17.99
N TRP A 274 -14.40 -22.59 -17.17
CA TRP A 274 -14.86 -22.66 -15.78
C TRP A 274 -16.31 -22.22 -15.59
N HIS A 275 -16.90 -21.55 -16.58
CA HIS A 275 -18.26 -20.99 -16.54
C HIS A 275 -18.53 -20.22 -15.24
N ALA A 276 -17.53 -19.48 -14.76
CA ALA A 276 -17.63 -18.75 -13.50
C ALA A 276 -18.69 -17.63 -13.61
N PRO A 277 -19.33 -17.26 -12.48
CA PRO A 277 -20.30 -16.18 -12.45
C PRO A 277 -19.61 -14.84 -12.71
N CYS A 278 -20.26 -13.95 -13.45
CA CYS A 278 -19.76 -12.63 -13.80
C CYS A 278 -20.78 -11.56 -13.38
N THR A 279 -20.33 -10.32 -13.20
CA THR A 279 -21.17 -9.16 -12.89
C THR A 279 -20.75 -7.96 -13.73
N ALA A 280 -21.59 -6.92 -13.77
CA ALA A 280 -21.27 -5.66 -14.46
C ALA A 280 -19.98 -5.01 -13.93
N ALA A 281 -19.63 -5.23 -12.65
CA ALA A 281 -18.43 -4.70 -12.02
C ALA A 281 -17.12 -5.17 -12.69
N VAL A 282 -17.15 -6.29 -13.42
CA VAL A 282 -15.98 -6.82 -14.12
C VAL A 282 -15.63 -5.93 -15.32
N MET A 283 -16.64 -5.49 -16.09
CA MET A 283 -16.42 -4.57 -17.20
C MET A 283 -16.04 -3.17 -16.71
N ASP A 284 -16.63 -2.71 -15.59
CA ASP A 284 -16.23 -1.47 -14.93
C ASP A 284 -14.75 -1.52 -14.52
N THR A 285 -14.32 -2.63 -13.90
CA THR A 285 -12.93 -2.84 -13.48
C THR A 285 -11.98 -2.91 -14.67
N ALA A 286 -12.35 -3.63 -15.73
CA ALA A 286 -11.55 -3.71 -16.95
C ALA A 286 -11.38 -2.31 -17.60
N ALA A 287 -12.43 -1.49 -17.59
CA ALA A 287 -12.38 -0.13 -18.09
C ALA A 287 -11.48 0.76 -17.22
N ALA A 288 -11.57 0.61 -15.89
CA ALA A 288 -10.69 1.27 -14.92
C ALA A 288 -9.21 0.83 -15.03
N HIS A 289 -8.90 -0.29 -15.67
CA HIS A 289 -7.52 -0.73 -15.93
C HIS A 289 -7.09 -0.51 -17.39
N SER A 290 -7.88 0.24 -18.16
CA SER A 290 -7.64 0.57 -19.57
C SER A 290 -7.58 -0.66 -20.49
N SER A 291 -8.20 -1.77 -20.08
CA SER A 291 -8.11 -3.06 -20.76
C SER A 291 -9.15 -3.21 -21.88
N VAL A 292 -8.88 -2.63 -23.06
CA VAL A 292 -9.78 -2.73 -24.23
C VAL A 292 -10.08 -4.18 -24.58
N ALA A 293 -9.10 -5.08 -24.55
CA ALA A 293 -9.27 -6.50 -24.89
C ALA A 293 -10.31 -7.19 -23.99
N ILE A 294 -10.27 -6.92 -22.68
CA ILE A 294 -11.21 -7.50 -21.71
C ILE A 294 -12.60 -6.87 -21.89
N VAL A 295 -12.68 -5.54 -22.06
CA VAL A 295 -13.96 -4.84 -22.31
C VAL A 295 -14.63 -5.37 -23.58
N GLU A 296 -13.88 -5.51 -24.68
CA GLU A 296 -14.36 -6.08 -25.93
C GLU A 296 -14.82 -7.54 -25.76
N PHE A 297 -14.03 -8.35 -25.06
CA PHE A 297 -14.35 -9.74 -24.80
C PHE A 297 -15.66 -9.87 -24.02
N LEU A 298 -15.79 -9.13 -22.92
CA LEU A 298 -16.99 -9.14 -22.09
C LEU A 298 -18.19 -8.62 -22.88
N HIS A 299 -18.05 -7.56 -23.68
CA HIS A 299 -19.15 -7.06 -24.51
C HIS A 299 -19.67 -8.11 -25.51
N ARG A 300 -18.77 -8.88 -26.14
CA ARG A 300 -19.15 -9.89 -27.14
C ARG A 300 -19.72 -11.17 -26.55
N ASN A 301 -19.31 -11.55 -25.34
CA ASN A 301 -19.58 -12.88 -24.78
C ASN A 301 -20.47 -12.87 -23.53
N ARG A 302 -20.81 -11.70 -22.98
CA ARG A 302 -21.55 -11.54 -21.72
C ARG A 302 -22.67 -10.51 -21.86
N THR A 303 -23.74 -10.69 -21.08
CA THR A 303 -24.96 -9.88 -21.14
C THR A 303 -25.12 -8.95 -19.94
N GLU A 304 -24.26 -9.10 -18.93
CA GLU A 304 -24.33 -8.43 -17.63
C GLU A 304 -24.17 -6.90 -17.73
N GLY A 305 -23.59 -6.38 -18.81
CA GLY A 305 -23.44 -4.94 -19.01
C GLY A 305 -22.20 -4.35 -18.34
N CYS A 306 -22.18 -3.03 -18.28
CA CYS A 306 -21.36 -2.23 -17.37
C CYS A 306 -22.27 -1.26 -16.60
N THR A 307 -21.70 -0.42 -15.76
CA THR A 307 -22.38 0.76 -15.22
C THR A 307 -21.73 2.04 -15.77
N VAL A 308 -22.26 3.21 -15.41
CA VAL A 308 -21.65 4.51 -15.74
C VAL A 308 -20.19 4.61 -15.24
N ARG A 309 -19.82 3.81 -14.22
CA ARG A 309 -18.45 3.73 -13.70
C ARG A 309 -17.45 3.31 -14.78
N ALA A 310 -17.82 2.42 -15.71
CA ALA A 310 -16.88 2.00 -16.76
C ALA A 310 -16.35 3.20 -17.56
N MET A 311 -17.23 4.11 -17.99
CA MET A 311 -16.81 5.27 -18.78
C MET A 311 -16.19 6.36 -17.90
N ASP A 312 -16.69 6.57 -16.68
CA ASP A 312 -16.10 7.51 -15.72
C ASP A 312 -14.64 7.12 -15.37
N SER A 313 -14.40 5.85 -15.03
CA SER A 313 -13.08 5.34 -14.65
C SER A 313 -12.13 5.25 -15.85
N ALA A 314 -12.64 4.88 -17.03
CA ALA A 314 -11.85 4.96 -18.26
C ALA A 314 -11.42 6.41 -18.58
N ALA A 315 -12.30 7.38 -18.34
CA ALA A 315 -12.00 8.80 -18.53
C ALA A 315 -10.97 9.31 -17.51
N PHE A 316 -11.11 8.91 -16.24
CA PHE A 316 -10.13 9.21 -15.19
C PHE A 316 -8.72 8.68 -15.50
N ARG A 317 -8.62 7.48 -16.10
CA ARG A 317 -7.35 6.85 -16.49
C ARG A 317 -6.81 7.33 -17.85
N GLY A 318 -7.60 8.11 -18.60
CA GLY A 318 -7.20 8.57 -19.94
C GLY A 318 -7.31 7.51 -21.03
N ALA A 319 -8.08 6.45 -20.80
CA ALA A 319 -8.25 5.31 -21.68
C ALA A 319 -9.19 5.64 -22.86
N VAL A 320 -8.74 6.49 -23.79
CA VAL A 320 -9.55 6.99 -24.92
C VAL A 320 -10.18 5.85 -25.73
N ASP A 321 -9.43 4.77 -25.97
CA ASP A 321 -9.92 3.64 -26.76
C ASP A 321 -11.06 2.90 -26.05
N VAL A 322 -10.98 2.76 -24.72
CA VAL A 322 -12.07 2.21 -23.91
C VAL A 322 -13.28 3.15 -23.93
N VAL A 323 -13.08 4.46 -23.75
CA VAL A 323 -14.17 5.46 -23.80
C VAL A 323 -14.87 5.43 -25.16
N ARG A 324 -14.12 5.37 -26.26
CA ARG A 324 -14.65 5.25 -27.63
C ARG A 324 -15.39 3.94 -27.82
N PHE A 325 -14.84 2.83 -27.32
CA PHE A 325 -15.48 1.53 -27.42
C PHE A 325 -16.82 1.53 -26.69
N LEU A 326 -16.83 1.96 -25.42
CA LEU A 326 -18.04 2.04 -24.61
C LEU A 326 -19.07 2.97 -25.29
N HIS A 327 -18.69 4.16 -25.73
CA HIS A 327 -19.61 5.08 -26.40
C HIS A 327 -20.29 4.47 -27.65
N ASN A 328 -19.55 3.71 -28.45
CA ASN A 328 -20.07 3.17 -29.71
C ASN A 328 -20.87 1.87 -29.55
N ASN A 329 -20.71 1.16 -28.44
CA ASN A 329 -21.24 -0.19 -28.27
C ASN A 329 -22.11 -0.37 -27.02
N ARG A 330 -22.25 0.66 -26.18
CA ARG A 330 -22.96 0.64 -24.89
C ARG A 330 -23.84 1.88 -24.73
N ASP A 331 -24.95 1.70 -24.01
CA ASP A 331 -25.97 2.74 -23.82
C ASP A 331 -25.94 3.36 -22.40
N GLU A 332 -25.16 2.77 -21.49
CA GLU A 332 -25.09 3.17 -20.08
C GLU A 332 -24.58 4.61 -19.89
N GLY A 333 -23.66 5.06 -20.74
CA GLY A 333 -23.13 6.42 -20.74
C GLY A 333 -22.12 6.72 -19.63
N CYS A 334 -22.01 8.00 -19.25
CA CYS A 334 -21.14 8.47 -18.18
C CYS A 334 -21.86 9.49 -17.29
N THR A 335 -21.19 9.92 -16.22
CA THR A 335 -21.64 11.07 -15.43
C THR A 335 -20.81 12.31 -15.75
N THR A 336 -21.09 13.44 -15.10
CA THR A 336 -20.23 14.63 -15.19
C THR A 336 -18.81 14.36 -14.67
N LEU A 337 -18.63 13.32 -13.84
CA LEU A 337 -17.33 12.91 -13.32
C LEU A 337 -16.38 12.48 -14.43
N ALA A 338 -16.86 11.93 -15.55
CA ALA A 338 -15.97 11.55 -16.65
C ALA A 338 -15.19 12.75 -17.21
N LEU A 339 -15.89 13.87 -17.49
CA LEU A 339 -15.23 15.07 -18.02
C LEU A 339 -14.35 15.74 -16.96
N ASP A 340 -14.86 15.85 -15.73
CA ASP A 340 -14.13 16.47 -14.61
C ASP A 340 -12.85 15.69 -14.26
N ALA A 341 -12.93 14.36 -14.21
CA ALA A 341 -11.80 13.49 -13.92
C ALA A 341 -10.77 13.49 -15.07
N ALA A 342 -11.23 13.42 -16.34
CA ALA A 342 -10.34 13.52 -17.48
C ALA A 342 -9.60 14.87 -17.51
N ALA A 343 -10.29 15.96 -17.19
CA ALA A 343 -9.70 17.29 -17.10
C ALA A 343 -8.72 17.40 -15.92
N ARG A 344 -9.08 16.87 -14.74
CA ARG A 344 -8.22 16.77 -13.57
C ARG A 344 -6.94 16.00 -13.86
N CYS A 345 -6.98 14.95 -14.66
CA CYS A 345 -5.80 14.13 -15.00
C CYS A 345 -5.07 14.61 -16.27
N GLY A 346 -5.56 15.66 -16.94
CA GLY A 346 -4.90 16.24 -18.12
C GLY A 346 -5.10 15.44 -19.41
N HIS A 347 -6.10 14.56 -19.46
CA HIS A 347 -6.37 13.69 -20.59
C HIS A 347 -7.14 14.42 -21.70
N LEU A 348 -6.49 15.37 -22.36
CA LEU A 348 -7.09 16.18 -23.43
C LEU A 348 -7.82 15.37 -24.52
N PRO A 349 -7.31 14.22 -25.01
CA PRO A 349 -8.04 13.44 -26.01
C PRO A 349 -9.38 12.89 -25.50
N VAL A 350 -9.46 12.51 -24.22
CA VAL A 350 -10.74 12.10 -23.60
C VAL A 350 -11.66 13.31 -23.45
N VAL A 351 -11.15 14.44 -22.97
CA VAL A 351 -11.91 15.69 -22.85
C VAL A 351 -12.51 16.12 -24.19
N GLN A 352 -11.72 16.05 -25.27
CA GLN A 352 -12.17 16.34 -26.62
C GLN A 352 -13.30 15.40 -27.05
N PHE A 353 -13.06 14.09 -26.91
CA PHE A 353 -14.04 13.08 -27.29
C PHE A 353 -15.37 13.24 -26.55
N LEU A 354 -15.33 13.35 -25.22
CA LEU A 354 -16.53 13.54 -24.39
C LEU A 354 -17.25 14.85 -24.74
N THR A 355 -16.52 15.95 -24.97
CA THR A 355 -17.13 17.23 -25.34
C THR A 355 -17.85 17.19 -26.69
N GLU A 356 -17.31 16.45 -27.66
CA GLU A 356 -17.86 16.38 -29.02
C GLU A 356 -19.00 15.36 -29.17
N HIS A 357 -19.00 14.29 -28.36
CA HIS A 357 -19.88 13.13 -28.57
C HIS A 357 -20.85 12.85 -27.40
N ARG A 358 -20.70 13.50 -26.24
CA ARG A 358 -21.54 13.31 -25.05
C ARG A 358 -22.25 14.60 -24.64
N THR A 359 -23.36 14.46 -23.94
CA THR A 359 -24.24 15.58 -23.55
C THR A 359 -24.26 15.82 -22.04
N GLU A 360 -23.74 14.89 -21.24
CA GLU A 360 -23.71 14.97 -19.78
C GLU A 360 -22.87 16.15 -19.29
N GLY A 361 -21.81 16.50 -20.03
CA GLY A 361 -20.96 17.64 -19.74
C GLY A 361 -20.06 17.42 -18.53
N GLY A 362 -19.59 18.53 -17.96
CA GLY A 362 -18.81 18.52 -16.72
C GLY A 362 -19.34 19.55 -15.76
N THR A 363 -18.54 19.88 -14.76
CA THR A 363 -18.81 20.95 -13.81
C THR A 363 -17.69 21.99 -13.87
N VAL A 364 -17.82 23.05 -13.07
CA VAL A 364 -16.74 24.02 -12.86
C VAL A 364 -15.44 23.37 -12.37
N HIS A 365 -15.52 22.18 -11.75
CA HIS A 365 -14.36 21.44 -11.26
C HIS A 365 -13.43 20.98 -12.39
N ALA A 366 -13.92 20.73 -13.61
CA ALA A 366 -13.07 20.38 -14.75
C ALA A 366 -12.00 21.45 -15.00
N MET A 367 -12.41 22.71 -15.11
CA MET A 367 -11.49 23.81 -15.40
C MET A 367 -10.68 24.21 -14.16
N ASP A 368 -11.29 24.24 -12.97
CA ASP A 368 -10.61 24.55 -11.71
C ASP A 368 -9.46 23.58 -11.44
N ARG A 369 -9.70 22.26 -11.57
CA ARG A 369 -8.70 21.22 -11.30
C ARG A 369 -7.64 21.11 -12.41
N ALA A 370 -8.03 21.32 -13.68
CA ALA A 370 -7.08 21.40 -14.78
C ALA A 370 -6.14 22.59 -14.61
N ALA A 371 -6.65 23.74 -14.13
CA ALA A 371 -5.87 24.92 -13.84
C ALA A 371 -4.90 24.70 -12.66
N HIS A 372 -5.37 24.06 -11.58
CA HIS A 372 -4.54 23.70 -10.42
C HIS A 372 -3.36 22.78 -10.80
N ARG A 373 -3.59 21.81 -11.69
CA ARG A 373 -2.57 20.81 -12.09
C ARG A 373 -1.73 21.21 -13.30
N GLY A 374 -1.94 22.41 -13.85
CA GLY A 374 -1.08 22.96 -14.90
C GLY A 374 -1.43 22.47 -16.32
N PHE A 375 -2.61 21.90 -16.54
CA PHE A 375 -3.02 21.38 -17.84
C PHE A 375 -3.58 22.49 -18.75
N GLU A 376 -2.72 23.42 -19.18
CA GLU A 376 -3.11 24.59 -19.99
C GLU A 376 -3.91 24.22 -21.24
N ALA A 377 -3.53 23.15 -21.94
CA ALA A 377 -4.24 22.73 -23.15
C ALA A 377 -5.70 22.32 -22.88
N VAL A 378 -5.94 21.67 -21.74
CA VAL A 378 -7.30 21.32 -21.27
C VAL A 378 -8.07 22.58 -20.89
N VAL A 379 -7.47 23.50 -20.11
CA VAL A 379 -8.12 24.77 -19.71
C VAL A 379 -8.56 25.56 -20.94
N ARG A 380 -7.67 25.73 -21.92
CA ARG A 380 -7.97 26.43 -23.17
C ARG A 380 -9.06 25.76 -23.99
N TYR A 381 -9.03 24.42 -24.04
CA TYR A 381 -10.03 23.65 -24.77
C TYR A 381 -11.42 23.79 -24.12
N LEU A 382 -11.50 23.59 -22.81
CA LEU A 382 -12.75 23.73 -22.05
C LEU A 382 -13.30 25.15 -22.18
N HIS A 383 -12.47 26.20 -22.02
CA HIS A 383 -12.90 27.59 -22.19
C HIS A 383 -13.55 27.86 -23.56
N LYS A 384 -13.05 27.23 -24.62
CA LYS A 384 -13.53 27.47 -25.99
C LYS A 384 -14.80 26.69 -26.33
N HIS A 385 -15.01 25.51 -25.74
CA HIS A 385 -16.04 24.58 -26.19
C HIS A 385 -17.09 24.24 -25.11
N ARG A 386 -16.96 24.76 -23.89
CA ARG A 386 -17.85 24.49 -22.75
C ARG A 386 -18.29 25.80 -22.10
N ASP A 387 -19.54 25.82 -21.64
CA ASP A 387 -20.17 27.01 -21.06
C ASP A 387 -20.19 26.97 -19.52
N GLU A 388 -19.88 25.82 -18.90
CA GLU A 388 -19.88 25.65 -17.43
C GLU A 388 -18.90 26.59 -16.73
N GLY A 389 -17.78 26.91 -17.37
CA GLY A 389 -16.81 27.87 -16.85
C GLY A 389 -15.90 27.35 -15.75
N CYS A 390 -15.50 28.25 -14.86
CA CYS A 390 -14.67 27.98 -13.69
C CYS A 390 -15.17 28.76 -12.48
N THR A 391 -14.60 28.52 -11.31
CA THR A 391 -14.76 29.40 -10.15
C THR A 391 -13.51 30.26 -9.94
N THR A 392 -13.50 31.07 -8.88
CA THR A 392 -12.28 31.78 -8.42
C THR A 392 -11.13 30.83 -8.11
N ARG A 393 -11.43 29.54 -7.84
CA ARG A 393 -10.42 28.50 -7.58
C ARG A 393 -9.50 28.27 -8.77
N ALA A 394 -9.97 28.39 -10.01
CA ALA A 394 -9.08 28.21 -11.16
C ALA A 394 -7.90 29.19 -11.13
N VAL A 395 -8.15 30.47 -10.80
CA VAL A 395 -7.09 31.47 -10.67
C VAL A 395 -6.30 31.26 -9.39
N ASP A 396 -6.98 31.05 -8.26
CA ASP A 396 -6.32 30.91 -6.96
C ASP A 396 -5.37 29.70 -6.91
N TRP A 397 -5.82 28.55 -7.40
CA TRP A 397 -5.02 27.33 -7.43
C TRP A 397 -3.95 27.35 -8.53
N ALA A 398 -4.22 27.93 -9.70
CA ALA A 398 -3.17 28.10 -10.72
C ALA A 398 -2.06 29.04 -10.23
N ALA A 399 -2.42 30.10 -9.49
CA ALA A 399 -1.46 31.01 -8.88
C ALA A 399 -0.64 30.32 -7.80
N ALA A 400 -1.29 29.57 -6.91
CA ALA A 400 -0.65 28.79 -5.86
C ALA A 400 0.35 27.75 -6.42
N ALA A 401 -0.02 27.06 -7.50
CA ALA A 401 0.82 26.04 -8.13
C ALA A 401 1.88 26.61 -9.11
N GLY A 402 1.96 27.93 -9.27
CA GLY A 402 2.98 28.56 -10.11
C GLY A 402 2.68 28.56 -11.62
N HIS A 403 1.44 28.33 -12.05
CA HIS A 403 1.05 28.21 -13.46
C HIS A 403 0.77 29.57 -14.12
N LEU A 404 1.82 30.39 -14.30
CA LEU A 404 1.73 31.76 -14.82
C LEU A 404 0.96 31.90 -16.15
N SER A 405 1.15 30.97 -17.09
CA SER A 405 0.47 31.01 -18.39
C SER A 405 -1.04 30.81 -18.26
N ILE A 406 -1.47 29.92 -17.36
CA ILE A 406 -2.87 29.66 -17.04
C ILE A 406 -3.50 30.87 -16.35
N VAL A 407 -2.83 31.44 -15.34
CA VAL A 407 -3.31 32.66 -14.65
C VAL A 407 -3.52 33.79 -15.65
N ARG A 408 -2.55 34.02 -16.55
CA ARG A 408 -2.66 35.04 -17.61
C ARG A 408 -3.82 34.78 -18.55
N PHE A 409 -4.03 33.53 -18.93
CA PHE A 409 -5.12 33.14 -19.80
C PHE A 409 -6.47 33.38 -19.12
N LEU A 410 -6.65 32.90 -17.88
CA LEU A 410 -7.88 33.03 -17.12
C LEU A 410 -8.24 34.50 -16.88
N LEU A 411 -7.31 35.33 -16.38
CA LEU A 411 -7.58 36.76 -16.15
C LEU A 411 -7.93 37.54 -17.43
N LYS A 412 -7.45 37.09 -18.60
CA LYS A 412 -7.75 37.74 -19.88
C LYS A 412 -9.13 37.36 -20.42
N HIS A 413 -9.58 36.14 -20.15
CA HIS A 413 -10.70 35.52 -20.86
C HIS A 413 -11.89 35.14 -19.96
N ARG A 414 -11.74 35.21 -18.63
CA ARG A 414 -12.76 34.87 -17.63
C ARG A 414 -13.01 36.08 -16.72
N SER A 415 -14.25 36.19 -16.21
CA SER A 415 -14.68 37.32 -15.37
C SER A 415 -14.68 36.99 -13.88
N GLU A 416 -14.55 35.71 -13.52
CA GLU A 416 -14.63 35.20 -12.16
C GLU A 416 -13.52 35.74 -11.26
N GLY A 417 -12.33 36.01 -11.82
CA GLY A 417 -11.19 36.51 -11.07
C GLY A 417 -10.64 35.49 -10.09
N GLY A 418 -9.98 35.98 -9.03
CA GLY A 418 -9.43 35.19 -7.94
C GLY A 418 -9.66 35.91 -6.62
N THR A 419 -9.43 35.24 -5.50
CA THR A 419 -9.57 35.80 -4.16
C THR A 419 -8.21 36.20 -3.59
N PHE A 420 -8.18 36.63 -2.32
CA PHE A 420 -6.92 36.88 -1.62
C PHE A 420 -6.05 35.62 -1.52
N ARG A 421 -6.66 34.43 -1.64
CA ARG A 421 -5.98 33.14 -1.55
C ARG A 421 -5.00 32.93 -2.69
N GLY A 422 -5.33 33.31 -3.92
CA GLY A 422 -4.40 33.21 -5.04
C GLY A 422 -3.13 34.03 -4.82
N ILE A 423 -3.27 35.24 -4.26
CA ILE A 423 -2.14 36.12 -3.93
C ILE A 423 -1.34 35.55 -2.76
N TYR A 424 -2.03 35.19 -1.68
CA TYR A 424 -1.42 34.68 -0.45
C TYR A 424 -0.70 33.34 -0.69
N TRP A 425 -1.34 32.36 -1.33
CA TRP A 425 -0.75 31.04 -1.57
C TRP A 425 0.37 31.08 -2.61
N ALA A 426 0.28 31.95 -3.64
CA ALA A 426 1.41 32.15 -4.56
C ALA A 426 2.66 32.64 -3.81
N ALA A 427 2.50 33.58 -2.87
CA ALA A 427 3.59 34.07 -2.03
C ALA A 427 4.09 33.00 -1.03
N TRP A 428 3.19 32.19 -0.46
CA TRP A 428 3.53 31.14 0.50
C TRP A 428 4.36 29.99 -0.12
N HIS A 429 4.08 29.59 -1.37
CA HIS A 429 4.77 28.49 -2.05
C HIS A 429 6.15 28.86 -2.64
N GLU A 430 6.45 30.16 -2.78
CA GLU A 430 7.72 30.70 -3.31
C GLU A 430 8.25 30.02 -4.59
N HIS A 431 7.35 29.60 -5.49
CA HIS A 431 7.77 29.13 -6.81
C HIS A 431 8.54 30.25 -7.55
N ARG A 432 9.54 29.91 -8.38
CA ARG A 432 10.39 30.89 -9.09
C ARG A 432 9.59 32.02 -9.78
N ASP A 433 8.40 31.69 -10.27
CA ASP A 433 7.54 32.59 -11.02
C ASP A 433 6.52 33.35 -10.15
N TYR A 434 6.49 33.14 -8.82
CA TYR A 434 5.51 33.78 -7.93
C TYR A 434 5.51 35.32 -8.00
N PRO A 435 6.66 36.03 -8.12
CA PRO A 435 6.63 37.49 -8.20
C PRO A 435 5.95 37.95 -9.49
N ALA A 436 6.14 37.22 -10.59
CA ALA A 436 5.47 37.49 -11.86
C ALA A 436 3.97 37.20 -11.80
N ILE A 437 3.57 36.16 -11.06
CA ILE A 437 2.16 35.80 -10.83
C ILE A 437 1.48 36.87 -9.97
N VAL A 438 2.07 37.27 -8.84
CA VAL A 438 1.50 38.31 -7.97
C VAL A 438 1.44 39.64 -8.72
N ALA A 439 2.49 40.04 -9.43
CA ALA A 439 2.46 41.25 -10.26
C ALA A 439 1.34 41.22 -11.31
N LEU A 440 1.07 40.05 -11.90
CA LEU A 440 -0.04 39.86 -12.85
C LEU A 440 -1.41 39.96 -12.17
N LEU A 441 -1.58 39.36 -10.99
CA LEU A 441 -2.80 39.47 -10.18
C LEU A 441 -3.07 40.92 -9.75
N LEU A 442 -2.02 41.70 -9.45
CA LEU A 442 -2.16 43.12 -9.06
C LEU A 442 -2.49 44.06 -10.24
N GLN A 443 -2.33 43.60 -11.49
CA GLN A 443 -2.72 44.38 -12.67
C GLN A 443 -4.22 44.29 -12.98
N HIS A 444 -4.93 43.30 -12.44
CA HIS A 444 -6.34 43.05 -12.74
C HIS A 444 -7.24 43.50 -11.58
N ASP A 445 -8.26 44.32 -11.86
CA ASP A 445 -9.06 45.00 -10.83
C ASP A 445 -9.75 44.03 -9.86
N THR A 446 -10.24 42.88 -10.35
CA THR A 446 -10.93 41.88 -9.53
C THR A 446 -10.01 41.25 -8.47
N THR A 447 -8.75 40.98 -8.81
CA THR A 447 -7.78 40.36 -7.90
C THR A 447 -7.02 41.40 -7.07
N LYS A 448 -6.76 42.59 -7.63
CA LYS A 448 -6.08 43.69 -6.93
C LYS A 448 -6.83 44.13 -5.67
N ALA A 449 -8.16 44.15 -5.70
CA ALA A 449 -8.99 44.49 -4.54
C ALA A 449 -8.75 43.56 -3.33
N HIS A 450 -8.19 42.37 -3.55
CA HIS A 450 -7.93 41.36 -2.52
C HIS A 450 -6.49 41.36 -1.99
N ALA A 451 -5.61 42.24 -2.49
CA ALA A 451 -4.21 42.30 -2.06
C ALA A 451 -4.05 42.61 -0.56
N ALA A 452 -4.81 43.58 -0.05
CA ALA A 452 -4.80 43.94 1.36
C ALA A 452 -5.24 42.78 2.27
N ALA A 453 -6.28 42.03 1.85
CA ALA A 453 -6.76 40.87 2.60
C ALA A 453 -5.71 39.74 2.67
N ALA A 454 -4.87 39.58 1.64
CA ALA A 454 -3.75 38.63 1.67
C ALA A 454 -2.68 39.03 2.70
N VAL A 455 -2.36 40.33 2.78
CA VAL A 455 -1.43 40.87 3.78
C VAL A 455 -1.99 40.72 5.20
N GLU A 456 -3.27 41.06 5.39
CA GLU A 456 -3.98 40.90 6.67
C GLU A 456 -4.03 39.43 7.11
N ARG A 457 -4.16 38.50 6.17
CA ARG A 457 -4.13 37.07 6.47
C ARG A 457 -2.78 36.66 7.05
N ALA A 458 -1.68 37.07 6.41
CA ALA A 458 -0.32 36.78 6.87
C ALA A 458 -0.05 37.36 8.27
N LEU A 459 -0.54 38.58 8.52
CA LEU A 459 -0.47 39.22 9.83
C LEU A 459 -1.26 38.45 10.91
N ARG A 460 -2.48 38.02 10.59
CA ARG A 460 -3.38 37.33 11.54
C ARG A 460 -2.81 36.00 12.06
N ILE A 461 -2.08 35.27 11.22
CA ILE A 461 -1.47 33.98 11.58
C ILE A 461 -0.04 34.09 12.09
N GLY A 462 0.57 35.26 11.96
CA GLY A 462 1.99 35.48 12.27
C GLY A 462 2.93 34.83 11.26
N ASP A 463 2.56 34.74 9.97
CA ASP A 463 3.44 34.21 8.91
C ASP A 463 4.35 35.31 8.37
N ARG A 464 5.52 35.44 8.99
CA ARG A 464 6.52 36.47 8.66
C ARG A 464 7.00 36.35 7.21
N ARG A 465 7.21 35.11 6.75
CA ARG A 465 7.82 34.81 5.46
C ARG A 465 6.90 35.26 4.33
N THR A 466 5.64 34.84 4.38
CA THR A 466 4.65 35.24 3.36
C THR A 466 4.35 36.73 3.44
N PHE A 467 4.31 37.31 4.64
CA PHE A 467 4.15 38.76 4.80
C PHE A 467 5.25 39.55 4.09
N ASP A 468 6.53 39.23 4.35
CA ASP A 468 7.66 39.90 3.69
C ASP A 468 7.64 39.68 2.17
N ALA A 469 7.27 38.48 1.70
CA ALA A 469 7.14 38.17 0.28
C ALA A 469 6.02 38.98 -0.42
N LEU A 470 4.88 39.19 0.26
CA LEU A 470 3.77 40.01 -0.25
C LEU A 470 4.14 41.48 -0.37
N LEU A 471 4.83 42.04 0.63
CA LEU A 471 5.33 43.41 0.57
C LEU A 471 6.35 43.59 -0.56
N ALA A 472 7.27 42.66 -0.70
CA ALA A 472 8.26 42.68 -1.79
C ALA A 472 7.61 42.60 -3.18
N ALA A 473 6.44 41.96 -3.29
CA ALA A 473 5.66 41.88 -4.52
C ALA A 473 4.74 43.10 -4.77
N GLY A 474 4.73 44.09 -3.88
CA GLY A 474 3.96 45.33 -4.01
C GLY A 474 2.52 45.25 -3.51
N CYS A 475 2.20 44.32 -2.62
CA CYS A 475 0.90 44.27 -1.94
C CYS A 475 0.90 45.21 -0.73
N ASP A 476 0.12 46.29 -0.79
CA ASP A 476 -0.08 47.17 0.35
C ASP A 476 -1.17 46.62 1.30
N GLY A 477 -0.92 46.66 2.60
CA GLY A 477 -1.94 46.38 3.63
C GLY A 477 -2.94 47.53 3.77
N SER A 478 -4.16 47.24 4.25
CA SER A 478 -5.18 48.29 4.50
C SER A 478 -5.10 48.92 5.90
N ILE A 479 -4.30 48.33 6.79
CA ILE A 479 -4.20 48.67 8.20
C ILE A 479 -2.76 49.00 8.58
N ASP A 480 -2.58 50.05 9.38
CA ASP A 480 -1.30 50.37 10.01
C ASP A 480 -1.15 49.48 11.26
N VAL A 481 -0.20 48.54 11.20
CA VAL A 481 -0.04 47.51 12.23
C VAL A 481 1.33 47.65 12.87
N ASN A 482 1.36 47.62 14.21
CA ASN A 482 2.61 47.51 14.95
C ASN A 482 3.21 46.11 14.75
N VAL A 483 4.07 45.97 13.75
CA VAL A 483 4.74 44.72 13.37
C VAL A 483 5.58 44.11 14.49
N ASP A 484 6.03 44.92 15.45
CA ASP A 484 6.83 44.47 16.61
C ASP A 484 5.96 43.81 17.70
N ALA A 485 4.64 44.00 17.65
CA ALA A 485 3.69 43.40 18.59
C ALA A 485 3.12 42.06 18.11
N ILE A 486 3.50 41.59 16.92
CA ILE A 486 3.01 40.35 16.32
C ILE A 486 3.86 39.17 16.79
N ASP A 487 3.19 38.11 17.26
CA ASP A 487 3.83 36.82 17.55
C ASP A 487 4.09 36.06 16.24
N TRP A 488 5.29 36.25 15.70
CA TRP A 488 5.70 35.61 14.45
C TRP A 488 6.06 34.14 14.69
N ARG A 489 5.34 33.24 14.01
CA ARG A 489 5.58 31.80 14.09
C ARG A 489 5.45 31.15 12.71
N PRO A 490 6.22 30.09 12.42
CA PRO A 490 5.99 29.30 11.21
C PRO A 490 4.55 28.80 11.19
N PRO A 491 3.76 29.09 10.14
CA PRO A 491 2.37 28.68 10.11
C PRO A 491 2.27 27.16 9.99
N SER A 492 1.36 26.55 10.74
CA SER A 492 1.05 25.14 10.54
C SER A 492 0.32 24.93 9.21
N ARG A 493 0.35 23.70 8.69
CA ARG A 493 -0.43 23.35 7.49
C ARG A 493 -1.92 23.65 7.67
N ALA A 494 -2.46 23.51 8.87
CA ALA A 494 -3.85 23.88 9.15
C ALA A 494 -4.08 25.39 9.07
N ASP A 495 -3.15 26.20 9.59
CA ASP A 495 -3.25 27.66 9.59
C ASP A 495 -3.30 28.25 8.17
N VAL A 496 -2.60 27.62 7.22
CA VAL A 496 -2.51 28.05 5.81
C VAL A 496 -3.70 27.58 4.99
N LEU A 497 -4.14 26.34 5.21
CA LEU A 497 -5.14 25.70 4.34
C LEU A 497 -6.58 25.89 4.83
N HIS A 498 -6.81 26.26 6.10
CA HIS A 498 -8.15 26.44 6.67
C HIS A 498 -8.37 27.91 7.04
N ASP A 499 -9.32 28.55 6.36
CA ASP A 499 -9.56 29.99 6.48
C ASP A 499 -10.66 30.34 7.48
N ASP A 500 -11.79 29.63 7.46
CA ASP A 500 -12.88 29.74 8.44
C ASP A 500 -13.95 28.66 8.14
N PRO A 501 -14.28 27.75 9.08
CA PRO A 501 -15.36 26.78 8.89
C PRO A 501 -16.76 27.40 8.73
N ALA A 502 -16.97 28.68 9.06
CA ALA A 502 -18.27 29.35 8.96
C ALA A 502 -18.65 29.83 7.55
N THR A 503 -17.69 29.97 6.63
CA THR A 503 -17.92 30.53 5.28
C THR A 503 -18.36 29.49 4.25
N GLY A 504 -18.30 28.19 4.57
CA GLY A 504 -18.70 27.10 3.67
C GLY A 504 -17.83 26.91 2.42
N GLU A 505 -16.87 27.81 2.15
CA GLU A 505 -15.92 27.68 1.05
C GLU A 505 -14.70 26.84 1.49
N TYR A 506 -14.68 25.58 1.06
CA TYR A 506 -13.59 24.63 1.21
C TYR A 506 -12.22 25.26 0.89
N GLY A 507 -11.24 25.03 1.78
CA GLY A 507 -9.88 25.57 1.75
C GLY A 507 -9.00 25.07 0.60
N TYR A 508 -7.67 25.27 0.71
CA TYR A 508 -6.69 24.93 -0.35
C TYR A 508 -6.84 23.50 -0.88
N ALA A 509 -7.15 22.56 0.02
CA ALA A 509 -7.38 21.17 -0.34
C ALA A 509 -8.78 21.03 -0.94
N ASP A 510 -8.82 20.55 -2.18
CA ASP A 510 -9.99 19.86 -2.71
C ASP A 510 -10.26 18.69 -1.74
N LYS A 511 -11.33 18.77 -0.95
CA LYS A 511 -11.79 17.59 -0.21
C LYS A 511 -12.45 16.72 -1.27
N ASP A 512 -11.64 15.92 -1.94
CA ASP A 512 -12.05 15.11 -3.08
C ASP A 512 -13.15 14.11 -2.67
N GLU A 513 -14.42 14.52 -2.72
CA GLU A 513 -15.56 13.59 -2.64
C GLU A 513 -15.45 12.52 -3.75
N ASP A 514 -14.78 12.87 -4.86
CA ASP A 514 -14.52 11.98 -6.00
C ASP A 514 -13.31 11.03 -5.77
N GLU A 515 -12.39 11.32 -4.85
CA GLU A 515 -11.29 10.39 -4.53
C GLU A 515 -11.83 9.08 -3.94
N GLU A 516 -12.91 9.15 -3.16
CA GLU A 516 -13.60 7.95 -2.68
C GLU A 516 -14.22 7.18 -3.84
N TYR A 517 -14.81 7.87 -4.81
CA TYR A 517 -15.42 7.26 -6.01
C TYR A 517 -14.40 6.50 -6.87
N PHE A 518 -13.19 7.04 -7.04
CA PHE A 518 -12.10 6.41 -7.83
C PHE A 518 -11.09 5.63 -6.96
N ARG A 519 -11.34 5.48 -5.66
CA ARG A 519 -10.37 4.86 -4.73
C ARG A 519 -9.95 3.45 -5.15
N PHE A 520 -10.92 2.65 -5.59
CA PHE A 520 -10.70 1.29 -6.08
C PHE A 520 -10.05 1.25 -7.47
N ASP A 521 -10.09 2.36 -8.19
CA ASP A 521 -9.52 2.52 -9.54
C ASP A 521 -8.14 3.19 -9.49
N MET A 522 -7.53 3.39 -8.30
CA MET A 522 -6.18 3.94 -8.17
C MET A 522 -5.12 2.88 -7.88
N TYR A 523 -5.53 1.77 -7.28
CA TYR A 523 -4.72 0.56 -7.09
C TYR A 523 -4.82 -0.32 -8.35
#